data_AF-A0A8H7DY69-F1
#
_entry.id   AF-A0A8H7DY69-F1
#
_cell.length_a   1.000
_cell.length_b   1.000
_cell.length_c   1.000
_cell.angle_alpha   90.00
_cell.angle_beta   90.00
_cell.angle_gamma   90.00
#
_symmetry.space_group_name_H-M   'P 1'
#
loop_
_entity.id
_entity.type
_entity.pdbx_description
1 polymer ?
#
loop_
_entity_poly.entity_id
_entity_poly.type
_entity_poly.pdbx_seq_one_letter_code
_entity_poly.pdbx_strand_id
1 'polypeptide(L)'
;MRNTDPSFVSIPMRWHINDPQIYHVIYKQNSQFAKDPYAYKLGAPNALSMSLDPVKHRQRRELLNPSFSKRRVNMLEHIMYDEMDRIFTKVSAIAHRGEVVPLQEVYYCYTADVISRYLFGESLDLIEEPTLP
;
A
#
# COMPACT_ATOMS: atom_id res chain seq x y z
N MET A 1 40.27 11.78 -0.09
CA MET A 1 40.16 11.20 -1.46
C MET A 1 38.71 10.90 -1.73
N ARG A 2 38.08 11.65 -2.63
CA ARG A 2 36.67 11.46 -3.04
C ARG A 2 36.67 10.40 -4.13
N ASN A 3 36.20 9.19 -3.80
CA ASN A 3 35.89 8.18 -4.80
C ASN A 3 34.42 8.36 -5.17
N THR A 4 34.14 9.17 -6.19
CA THR A 4 32.79 9.38 -6.71
C THR A 4 32.52 8.37 -7.81
N ASP A 5 32.29 7.13 -7.39
CA ASP A 5 31.55 6.19 -8.21
C ASP A 5 30.07 6.61 -8.13
N PRO A 6 29.38 6.97 -9.23
CA PRO A 6 27.99 7.45 -9.19
C PRO A 6 27.00 6.41 -8.63
N SER A 7 27.45 5.16 -8.45
CA SER A 7 26.72 4.08 -7.79
C SER A 7 26.67 4.19 -6.26
N PHE A 8 27.50 5.04 -5.63
CA PHE A 8 27.58 5.18 -4.18
C PHE A 8 27.52 6.65 -3.73
N VAL A 9 26.39 7.05 -3.13
CA VAL A 9 26.24 8.35 -2.46
C VAL A 9 26.17 8.12 -0.95
N SER A 10 27.09 8.73 -0.19
CA SER A 10 27.12 8.65 1.27
C SER A 10 26.57 9.93 1.90
N ILE A 11 25.46 9.81 2.64
CA ILE A 11 25.00 10.77 3.64
C ILE A 11 25.45 10.17 4.99
N PRO A 12 25.82 10.92 6.06
CA PRO A 12 26.33 10.30 7.28
C PRO A 12 25.47 9.12 7.75
N MET A 13 26.09 7.93 7.83
CA MET A 13 25.52 6.62 8.19
C MET A 13 24.45 6.03 7.23
N ARG A 14 24.26 6.56 6.02
CA ARG A 14 23.39 5.98 4.97
C ARG A 14 24.14 5.83 3.66
N TRP A 15 24.05 4.62 3.10
CA TRP A 15 24.65 4.27 1.82
C TRP A 15 23.54 4.11 0.78
N HIS A 16 23.58 4.91 -0.28
CA HIS A 16 22.76 4.69 -1.45
C HIS A 16 23.54 3.80 -2.42
N ILE A 17 22.96 2.68 -2.81
CA ILE A 17 23.58 1.70 -3.73
C ILE A 17 22.64 1.53 -4.91
N ASN A 18 23.14 1.78 -6.12
CA ASN A 18 22.40 1.59 -7.37
C ASN A 18 22.93 0.38 -8.16
N ASP A 19 22.86 -0.81 -7.55
CA ASP A 19 23.28 -2.08 -8.16
C ASP A 19 22.17 -3.14 -8.00
N PRO A 20 21.57 -3.64 -9.12
CA PRO A 20 20.56 -4.69 -9.08
C PRO A 20 21.02 -6.00 -8.41
N GLN A 21 22.29 -6.36 -8.52
CA GLN A 21 22.82 -7.59 -7.91
C GLN A 21 22.82 -7.46 -6.39
N ILE A 22 23.19 -6.28 -5.87
CA ILE A 22 23.17 -6.00 -4.43
C ILE A 22 21.74 -5.95 -3.89
N TYR A 23 20.78 -5.46 -4.67
CA TYR A 23 19.36 -5.48 -4.29
C TYR A 23 18.90 -6.91 -3.93
N HIS A 24 19.26 -7.90 -4.75
CA HIS A 24 18.91 -9.30 -4.49
C HIS A 24 19.62 -9.88 -3.27
N VAL A 25 20.79 -9.36 -2.89
CA VAL A 25 21.49 -9.77 -1.66
C VAL A 25 20.78 -9.22 -0.42
N ILE A 26 20.35 -7.95 -0.47
CA ILE A 26 19.73 -7.24 0.67
C ILE A 26 18.28 -7.70 0.89
N TYR A 27 17.49 -7.78 -0.18
CA TYR A 27 16.03 -8.01 -0.11
C TYR A 27 15.60 -9.46 -0.36
N LYS A 28 16.53 -10.42 -0.39
CA LYS A 28 16.17 -11.83 -0.46
C LYS A 28 15.31 -12.28 0.73
N GLN A 29 14.54 -13.34 0.51
CA GLN A 29 13.87 -14.03 1.60
C GLN A 29 14.91 -14.56 2.60
N ASN A 30 14.62 -14.41 3.90
CA ASN A 30 15.54 -14.76 4.99
C ASN A 30 16.88 -14.01 4.94
N SER A 31 16.87 -12.77 4.43
CA SER A 31 17.98 -11.85 4.54
C SER A 31 18.34 -11.58 6.01
N GLN A 32 19.63 -11.37 6.26
CA GLN A 32 20.14 -10.95 7.58
C GLN A 32 19.92 -9.45 7.82
N PHE A 33 19.62 -8.69 6.76
CA PHE A 33 19.38 -7.25 6.86
C PHE A 33 17.98 -6.99 7.45
N ALA A 34 17.96 -6.30 8.59
CA ALA A 34 16.73 -5.85 9.23
C ALA A 34 16.30 -4.47 8.71
N LYS A 35 15.04 -4.12 8.97
CA LYS A 35 14.51 -2.77 8.70
C LYS A 35 15.23 -1.74 9.55
N ASP A 36 15.45 -0.55 9.00
CA ASP A 36 16.02 0.59 9.74
C ASP A 36 15.06 1.03 10.87
N PRO A 37 15.46 0.96 12.15
CA PRO A 37 14.62 1.40 13.26
C PRO A 37 14.24 2.88 13.18
N TYR A 38 15.05 3.74 12.55
CA TYR A 38 14.71 5.16 12.41
C TYR A 38 13.61 5.37 11.37
N ALA A 39 13.75 4.78 10.17
CA ALA A 39 12.74 4.89 9.12
C ALA A 39 11.38 4.29 9.50
N TYR A 40 11.36 3.26 10.36
CA TYR A 40 10.13 2.56 10.77
C TYR A 40 9.57 3.01 12.13
N LYS A 41 10.01 4.16 12.65
CA LYS A 41 9.44 4.86 13.82
C LYS A 41 8.20 5.69 13.48
N LEU A 42 7.32 5.18 12.61
CA LEU A 42 6.00 5.78 12.42
C LEU A 42 5.12 5.31 13.59
N GLY A 43 4.28 6.18 14.17
CA GLY A 43 3.56 6.00 15.44
C GLY A 43 2.59 4.80 15.58
N ALA A 44 2.74 3.75 14.77
CA ALA A 44 2.02 2.49 14.82
C ALA A 44 3.00 1.31 15.06
N PRO A 45 3.63 1.20 16.24
CA PRO A 45 4.64 0.17 16.52
C PRO A 45 4.10 -1.26 16.44
N ASN A 46 2.78 -1.42 16.51
CA ASN A 46 2.10 -2.70 16.42
C ASN A 46 1.69 -3.09 14.99
N ALA A 47 1.76 -2.18 14.02
CA ALA A 47 1.42 -2.50 12.62
C ALA A 47 2.36 -3.57 12.06
N LEU A 48 1.83 -4.45 11.20
CA LEU A 48 2.62 -5.50 10.58
C LEU A 48 3.82 -4.92 9.81
N SER A 49 3.59 -3.88 9.01
CA SER A 49 4.62 -3.20 8.22
C SER A 49 5.71 -2.56 9.08
N MET A 50 5.41 -2.18 10.32
CA MET A 50 6.33 -1.50 11.24
C MET A 50 7.08 -2.48 12.17
N SER A 51 6.77 -3.77 12.14
CA SER A 51 7.50 -4.77 12.93
C SER A 51 8.96 -4.87 12.47
N LEU A 52 9.88 -4.54 13.38
CA LEU A 52 11.34 -4.67 13.20
C LEU A 52 11.83 -6.10 13.42
N ASP A 53 11.16 -6.86 14.28
CA ASP A 53 11.46 -8.27 14.54
C ASP A 53 10.98 -9.14 13.36
N PRO A 54 11.90 -9.82 12.63
CA PRO A 54 11.55 -10.67 11.50
C PRO A 54 10.69 -11.88 11.89
N VAL A 55 10.88 -12.45 13.09
CA VAL A 55 10.14 -13.62 13.58
C VAL A 55 8.70 -13.23 13.86
N LYS A 56 8.50 -12.14 14.63
CA LYS A 56 7.18 -11.58 14.91
C LYS A 56 6.47 -11.12 13.64
N HIS A 57 7.20 -10.52 12.70
CA HIS A 57 6.66 -10.14 11.39
C HIS A 57 6.17 -11.36 10.61
N ARG A 58 6.98 -12.44 10.56
CA ARG A 58 6.60 -13.68 9.88
C ARG A 58 5.33 -14.29 10.46
N GLN A 59 5.28 -14.48 11.79
CA GLN A 59 4.12 -15.06 12.47
C GLN A 59 2.83 -14.27 12.19
N ARG A 60 2.88 -12.93 12.28
CA ARG A 60 1.72 -12.09 12.00
C ARG A 60 1.30 -12.12 10.52
N ARG A 61 2.27 -12.17 9.60
CA ARG A 61 2.00 -12.29 8.17
C ARG A 61 1.34 -13.64 7.84
N GLU A 62 1.79 -14.73 8.47
CA GLU A 62 1.20 -16.06 8.29
C GLU A 62 -0.29 -16.10 8.65
N LEU A 63 -0.70 -15.39 9.71
CA LEU A 63 -2.11 -15.26 10.09
C LEU A 63 -2.97 -14.54 9.03
N LEU A 64 -2.39 -13.60 8.27
CA LEU A 64 -3.10 -12.83 7.24
C LEU A 64 -3.06 -13.47 5.85
N ASN A 65 -2.09 -14.33 5.57
CA ASN A 65 -1.92 -14.95 4.25
C ASN A 65 -3.21 -15.59 3.68
N PRO A 66 -4.06 -16.30 4.46
CA PRO A 66 -5.30 -16.87 3.94
C PRO A 66 -6.24 -15.82 3.34
N SER A 67 -6.34 -14.66 3.99
CA SER A 67 -7.17 -13.51 3.55
C SER A 67 -6.67 -12.88 2.25
N PHE A 68 -5.42 -13.12 1.86
CA PHE A 68 -4.81 -12.60 0.63
C PHE A 68 -4.37 -13.73 -0.33
N SER A 69 -4.93 -14.93 -0.19
CA SER A 69 -4.70 -16.02 -1.14
C SER A 69 -5.34 -15.71 -2.49
N LYS A 70 -4.78 -16.21 -3.60
CA LYS A 70 -5.35 -16.04 -4.95
C LYS A 70 -6.84 -16.42 -5.00
N ARG A 71 -7.20 -17.53 -4.34
CA ARG A 71 -8.59 -17.98 -4.23
C ARG A 71 -9.48 -16.94 -3.54
N ARG A 72 -9.02 -16.37 -2.41
CA ARG A 72 -9.78 -15.38 -1.66
C ARG A 72 -9.92 -14.08 -2.43
N VAL A 73 -8.85 -13.63 -3.09
CA VAL A 73 -8.86 -12.45 -3.96
C VAL A 73 -9.87 -12.62 -5.09
N ASN A 74 -9.81 -13.73 -5.84
CA ASN A 74 -10.76 -14.00 -6.92
C ASN A 74 -12.21 -14.10 -6.43
N MET A 75 -12.43 -14.69 -5.24
CA MET A 75 -13.76 -14.77 -4.64
C MET A 75 -14.34 -13.38 -4.33
N LEU A 76 -13.49 -12.41 -3.97
CA LEU A 76 -13.87 -11.06 -3.58
C LEU A 76 -13.69 -10.03 -4.70
N GLU A 77 -13.33 -10.46 -5.92
CA GLU A 77 -13.12 -9.56 -7.06
C GLU A 77 -14.36 -8.73 -7.40
N HIS A 78 -15.55 -9.31 -7.22
CA HIS A 78 -16.83 -8.62 -7.42
C HIS A 78 -16.96 -7.32 -6.60
N ILE A 79 -16.37 -7.27 -5.40
CA ILE A 79 -16.36 -6.04 -4.58
C ILE A 79 -15.73 -4.88 -5.34
N MET A 80 -14.63 -5.14 -6.05
CA MET A 80 -13.93 -4.09 -6.80
C MET A 80 -14.79 -3.54 -7.95
N TYR A 81 -15.56 -4.40 -8.62
CA TYR A 81 -16.48 -4.00 -9.68
C TYR A 81 -17.70 -3.25 -9.12
N ASP A 82 -18.29 -3.72 -8.03
CA ASP A 82 -19.41 -3.05 -7.37
C ASP A 82 -19.05 -1.61 -6.98
N GLU A 83 -17.89 -1.40 -6.34
CA GLU A 83 -17.42 -0.05 -5.96
C GLU A 83 -17.05 0.79 -7.20
N MET A 84 -16.61 0.15 -8.28
CA MET A 84 -16.24 0.83 -9.52
C MET A 84 -17.49 1.36 -10.23
N ASP A 85 -18.58 0.60 -10.25
CA ASP A 85 -19.87 1.02 -10.81
C ASP A 85 -20.44 2.23 -10.06
N ARG A 86 -20.32 2.26 -8.72
CA ARG A 86 -20.72 3.42 -7.90
C ARG A 86 -19.92 4.66 -8.27
N ILE A 87 -18.61 4.54 -8.42
CA ILE A 87 -17.76 5.66 -8.83
C ILE A 87 -18.06 6.14 -10.23
N PHE A 88 -18.24 5.23 -11.19
CA PHE A 88 -18.55 5.65 -12.56
C PHE A 88 -19.90 6.35 -12.63
N THR A 89 -20.87 5.93 -11.84
CA THR A 89 -22.16 6.63 -11.71
C THR A 89 -21.95 8.07 -11.22
N LYS A 90 -21.16 8.26 -10.16
CA LYS A 90 -20.89 9.58 -9.58
C LYS A 90 -20.06 10.47 -10.51
N VAL A 91 -18.97 9.95 -11.07
CA VAL A 91 -18.12 10.64 -12.04
C VAL A 91 -18.90 11.03 -13.29
N SER A 92 -19.77 10.13 -13.79
CA SER A 92 -20.65 10.46 -14.91
C SER A 92 -21.57 11.62 -14.56
N ALA A 93 -22.17 11.63 -13.37
CA ALA A 93 -23.04 12.74 -12.95
C ALA A 93 -22.29 14.08 -12.89
N ILE A 94 -21.05 14.11 -12.38
CA ILE A 94 -20.19 15.30 -12.35
C ILE A 94 -19.88 15.75 -13.79
N ALA A 95 -19.49 14.82 -14.65
CA ALA A 95 -19.18 15.10 -16.05
C ALA A 95 -20.39 15.66 -16.83
N HIS A 96 -21.60 15.14 -16.57
CA HIS A 96 -22.83 15.66 -17.18
C HIS A 96 -23.16 17.10 -16.74
N ARG A 97 -22.72 17.52 -15.54
CA ARG A 97 -22.82 18.90 -15.08
C ARG A 97 -21.74 19.82 -15.68
N GLY A 98 -20.75 19.27 -16.39
CA GLY A 98 -19.60 20.01 -16.92
C GLY A 98 -18.60 20.41 -15.84
N GLU A 99 -18.62 19.75 -14.68
CA GLU A 99 -17.75 20.03 -13.55
C GLU A 99 -16.42 19.26 -13.66
N VAL A 100 -15.39 19.77 -12.99
CA VAL A 100 -14.07 19.12 -12.94
C VAL A 100 -14.13 17.93 -11.99
N VAL A 101 -13.72 16.76 -12.47
CA VAL A 101 -13.64 15.55 -11.65
C VAL A 101 -12.31 15.53 -10.89
N PRO A 102 -12.32 15.53 -9.55
CA PRO A 102 -11.09 15.41 -8.78
C PRO A 102 -10.66 13.94 -8.68
N LEU A 103 -9.85 13.50 -9.64
CA LEU A 103 -9.42 12.10 -9.75
C LEU A 103 -8.70 11.57 -8.50
N GLN A 104 -7.96 12.43 -7.79
CA GLN A 104 -7.26 12.04 -6.57
C GLN A 104 -8.24 11.67 -5.46
N GLU A 105 -9.23 12.52 -5.18
CA GLU A 105 -10.27 12.22 -4.18
C GLU A 105 -11.11 11.01 -4.57
N VAL A 106 -11.51 10.91 -5.86
CA VAL A 106 -12.24 9.75 -6.38
C VAL A 106 -11.47 8.46 -6.14
N TYR A 107 -10.15 8.45 -6.40
CA TYR A 107 -9.32 7.27 -6.18
C TYR A 107 -9.17 6.93 -4.68
N TYR A 108 -9.09 7.94 -3.81
CA TYR A 108 -9.06 7.71 -2.36
C TYR A 108 -10.36 7.07 -1.86
N CYS A 109 -11.52 7.61 -2.25
CA CYS A 109 -12.82 7.03 -1.87
C CYS A 109 -12.96 5.60 -2.41
N TYR A 110 -12.60 5.37 -3.69
CA TYR A 110 -12.62 4.04 -4.29
C TYR A 110 -11.83 3.02 -3.47
N THR A 111 -10.56 3.33 -3.23
CA THR A 111 -9.63 2.38 -2.62
C THR A 111 -9.98 2.16 -1.16
N ALA A 112 -10.45 3.18 -0.44
CA ALA A 112 -10.91 3.03 0.93
C ALA A 112 -12.17 2.15 1.04
N ASP A 113 -13.16 2.32 0.16
CA ASP A 113 -14.38 1.51 0.14
C ASP A 113 -14.07 0.05 -0.26
N VAL A 114 -13.22 -0.15 -1.27
CA VAL A 114 -12.75 -1.50 -1.64
C VAL A 114 -11.99 -2.16 -0.50
N ILE A 115 -11.04 -1.46 0.14
CA ILE A 115 -10.23 -2.02 1.23
C ILE A 115 -11.09 -2.35 2.45
N SER A 116 -11.99 -1.44 2.83
CA SER A 116 -12.87 -1.63 3.98
C SER A 116 -13.82 -2.82 3.77
N ARG A 117 -14.47 -2.89 2.61
CA ARG A 117 -15.37 -3.99 2.27
C ARG A 117 -14.62 -5.32 2.11
N TYR A 118 -13.41 -5.30 1.55
CA TYR A 118 -12.56 -6.49 1.42
C TYR A 118 -12.08 -7.04 2.78
N LEU A 119 -11.66 -6.16 3.71
CA LEU A 119 -11.07 -6.57 4.98
C LEU A 119 -12.08 -6.77 6.10
N PHE A 120 -13.11 -5.93 6.16
CA PHE A 120 -14.09 -5.87 7.26
C PHE A 120 -15.49 -6.33 6.84
N GLY A 121 -15.76 -6.47 5.54
CA GLY A 121 -17.06 -6.89 5.02
C GLY A 121 -18.05 -5.76 4.80
N GLU A 122 -17.69 -4.53 5.17
CA GLU A 122 -18.54 -3.34 5.06
C GLU A 122 -17.78 -2.20 4.37
N SER A 123 -18.49 -1.48 3.49
CA SER A 123 -18.02 -0.26 2.85
C SER A 123 -18.04 0.90 3.86
N LEU A 124 -17.10 1.84 3.73
CA LEU A 124 -17.15 3.11 4.48
C LEU A 124 -18.11 4.12 3.84
N ASP A 125 -18.58 3.82 2.62
CA ASP A 125 -19.46 4.64 1.81
C ASP A 125 -18.90 6.04 1.54
N LEU A 126 -17.57 6.13 1.42
CA LEU A 126 -16.88 7.38 1.09
C LEU A 126 -17.20 7.84 -0.33
N ILE A 127 -17.54 6.91 -1.23
CA ILE A 127 -18.04 7.25 -2.57
C ILE A 127 -19.35 8.04 -2.49
N GLU A 128 -20.21 7.77 -1.51
CA GLU A 128 -21.51 8.46 -1.38
C GLU A 128 -21.40 9.79 -0.64
N GLU A 129 -20.30 10.03 0.07
CA GLU A 129 -20.16 11.27 0.83
C GLU A 129 -20.29 12.51 -0.08
N PRO A 130 -21.01 13.56 0.38
CA PRO A 130 -21.15 14.82 -0.37
C PRO A 130 -19.83 15.59 -0.52
N THR A 131 -18.78 15.15 0.18
CA THR A 131 -17.46 15.77 0.25
C THR A 131 -16.59 15.49 -0.98
N LEU A 132 -16.97 14.50 -1.79
CA LEU A 132 -16.50 14.39 -3.17
C LEU A 132 -17.14 15.53 -3.99
N PRO A 133 -16.37 16.52 -4.46
CA PRO A 133 -16.87 17.60 -5.33
C PRO A 133 -17.61 17.06 -6.56
#